data_AF-A0A927RHX0-F1
#
_entry.id   AF-A0A927RHX0-F1
#
_cell.length_a   1.000
_cell.length_b   1.000
_cell.length_c   1.000
_cell.angle_alpha   90.00
_cell.angle_beta   90.00
_cell.angle_gamma   90.00
#
_symmetry.space_group_name_H-M   'P 1'
#
loop_
_entity.id
_entity.type
_entity.pdbx_description
1 polymer ?
#
loop_
_entity_poly.entity_id
_entity_poly.type
_entity_poly.pdbx_seq_one_letter_code
_entity_poly.pdbx_strand_id
1 'polypeptide(L)'
;MLAGQQRDDVRESVDLFRVVLDELGIELLDADTARWHLVRRTAADMVTGRIRPAHGATELWRAYQKVRDSGDLRIFVGLASMLDDHPEDAEQLEAAMVAEARELGTRPVPRRWVKLMAVQGRSPLTQTAGSDDLDLDPELLPLSDGLRSDLARWDGHFQAMFSRWPAAGGFETELDAEQFAAEGERLVSQLQDELGASYQVEYMPEPIRPPGVRIRGQWSR
;
A
#
# COMPACT_ATOMS: atom_id res chain seq x y z
N MET A 1 -21.16 -18.29 31.94
CA MET A 1 -21.90 -19.41 31.29
C MET A 1 -22.57 -18.83 30.03
N LEU A 2 -22.05 -19.10 28.83
CA LEU A 2 -22.55 -18.54 27.54
C LEU A 2 -23.80 -19.27 27.00
N ALA A 3 -24.26 -20.33 27.68
CA ALA A 3 -25.40 -21.13 27.28
C ALA A 3 -26.72 -20.48 27.76
N GLY A 4 -27.24 -19.52 27.00
CA GLY A 4 -28.55 -18.90 27.30
C GLY A 4 -28.77 -17.51 26.72
N GLN A 5 -27.76 -16.91 26.08
CA GLN A 5 -27.83 -15.55 25.59
C GLN A 5 -28.65 -15.46 24.30
N GLN A 6 -29.57 -14.50 24.23
CA GLN A 6 -30.36 -14.20 23.03
C GLN A 6 -29.42 -13.69 21.93
N ARG A 7 -29.65 -14.13 20.68
CA ARG A 7 -28.80 -13.81 19.51
C ARG A 7 -28.62 -12.32 19.22
N ASP A 8 -29.49 -11.48 19.78
CA ASP A 8 -29.56 -10.05 19.45
C ASP A 8 -28.77 -9.15 20.42
N ASP A 9 -28.18 -9.69 21.50
CA ASP A 9 -27.39 -8.88 22.44
C ASP A 9 -25.87 -9.04 22.21
N VAL A 10 -25.42 -8.46 21.10
CA VAL A 10 -24.02 -8.46 20.67
C VAL A 10 -23.12 -7.76 21.70
N ARG A 11 -23.62 -6.73 22.39
CA ARG A 11 -22.83 -5.99 23.39
C ARG A 11 -22.61 -6.81 24.64
N GLU A 12 -23.68 -7.42 25.17
CA GLU A 12 -23.59 -8.26 26.36
C GLU A 12 -22.73 -9.51 26.11
N SER A 13 -22.74 -10.06 24.89
CA SER A 13 -21.87 -11.18 24.49
C SER A 13 -20.39 -10.77 24.47
N VAL A 14 -20.08 -9.57 23.95
CA VAL A 14 -18.72 -9.02 23.92
C VAL A 14 -18.21 -8.73 25.33
N ASP A 15 -19.04 -8.16 26.19
CA ASP A 15 -18.66 -7.84 27.56
C ASP A 15 -18.43 -9.10 28.39
N LEU A 16 -19.28 -10.13 28.26
CA LEU A 16 -19.07 -11.42 28.91
C LEU A 16 -17.78 -12.10 28.43
N PHE A 17 -17.48 -12.02 27.14
CA PHE A 17 -16.23 -12.56 26.59
C PHE A 17 -15.00 -11.84 27.14
N ARG A 18 -15.04 -10.51 27.28
CA ARG A 18 -13.96 -9.73 27.90
C ARG A 18 -13.72 -10.13 29.35
N VAL A 19 -14.79 -10.32 30.13
CA VAL A 19 -14.69 -10.78 31.52
C VAL A 19 -14.02 -12.15 31.60
N VAL A 20 -14.40 -13.10 30.73
CA VAL A 20 -13.77 -14.43 30.71
C VAL A 20 -12.30 -14.36 30.33
N LEU A 21 -11.91 -13.51 29.39
CA LEU A 21 -10.49 -13.36 29.02
C LEU A 21 -9.67 -12.76 30.17
N ASP A 22 -10.21 -11.77 30.88
CA ASP A 22 -9.58 -11.18 32.06
C ASP A 22 -9.42 -12.21 33.20
N GLU A 23 -10.47 -12.98 33.49
CA GLU A 23 -10.43 -14.07 34.48
C GLU A 23 -9.39 -15.16 34.14
N LEU A 24 -9.15 -15.40 32.86
CA LEU A 24 -8.14 -16.36 32.38
C LEU A 24 -6.73 -15.75 32.28
N GLY A 25 -6.55 -14.47 32.59
CA GLY A 25 -5.28 -13.75 32.44
C GLY A 25 -4.81 -13.64 30.99
N ILE A 26 -5.75 -13.66 30.03
CA ILE A 26 -5.46 -13.55 28.61
C ILE A 26 -5.58 -12.08 28.21
N GLU A 27 -4.44 -11.43 27.92
CA GLU A 27 -4.46 -10.09 27.35
C GLU A 27 -5.12 -10.10 25.96
N LEU A 28 -6.12 -9.24 25.81
CA LEU A 28 -6.73 -8.97 24.51
C LEU A 28 -5.70 -8.28 23.61
N LEU A 29 -5.42 -8.92 22.47
CA LEU A 29 -4.66 -8.30 21.40
C LEU A 29 -5.31 -6.98 21.02
N ASP A 30 -4.50 -5.98 20.71
CA ASP A 30 -5.03 -4.75 20.15
C ASP A 30 -5.75 -5.05 18.82
N ALA A 31 -6.69 -4.18 18.47
CA ALA A 31 -7.56 -4.40 17.32
C ALA A 31 -6.78 -4.54 16.00
N ASP A 32 -5.60 -3.94 15.89
CA ASP A 32 -4.78 -4.01 14.68
C ASP A 32 -4.07 -5.36 14.58
N THR A 33 -3.46 -5.81 15.68
CA THR A 33 -2.86 -7.15 15.77
C THR A 33 -3.88 -8.25 15.49
N ALA A 34 -5.09 -8.14 16.04
CA ALA A 34 -6.17 -9.09 15.77
C ALA A 34 -6.57 -9.12 14.28
N ARG A 35 -6.61 -7.96 13.62
CA ARG A 35 -6.89 -7.89 12.17
C ARG A 35 -5.75 -8.48 11.34
N TRP A 36 -4.49 -8.24 11.71
CA TRP A 36 -3.34 -8.87 11.07
C TRP A 36 -3.34 -10.40 11.21
N HIS A 37 -3.82 -10.94 12.33
CA HIS A 37 -4.04 -12.38 12.46
C HIS A 37 -5.07 -12.90 11.46
N LEU A 38 -6.19 -12.20 11.28
CA LEU A 38 -7.21 -12.57 10.29
C LEU A 38 -6.64 -12.51 8.87
N VAL A 39 -5.91 -11.45 8.53
CA VAL A 39 -5.21 -11.29 7.25
C VAL A 39 -4.29 -12.48 6.96
N ARG A 40 -3.41 -12.83 7.91
CA ARG A 40 -2.49 -13.97 7.76
C ARG A 40 -3.22 -15.29 7.66
N ARG A 41 -4.31 -15.44 8.40
CA ARG A 41 -5.14 -16.64 8.34
C ARG A 41 -5.79 -16.79 6.96
N THR A 42 -6.37 -15.73 6.41
CA THR A 42 -6.94 -15.71 5.06
C THR A 42 -5.89 -16.06 4.02
N ALA A 43 -4.70 -15.45 4.09
CA ALA A 43 -3.59 -15.78 3.20
C ALA A 43 -3.18 -17.26 3.28
N ALA A 44 -3.07 -17.81 4.49
CA ALA A 44 -2.77 -19.24 4.68
C ALA A 44 -3.88 -20.16 4.12
N ASP A 45 -5.14 -19.78 4.26
CA ASP A 45 -6.27 -20.53 3.72
C ASP A 45 -6.31 -20.47 2.18
N MET A 46 -5.86 -19.37 1.55
CA MET A 46 -5.62 -19.30 0.09
C MET A 46 -4.51 -20.27 -0.34
N VAL A 47 -3.37 -20.22 0.35
CA VAL A 47 -2.19 -21.06 0.01
C VAL A 47 -2.48 -22.54 0.14
N THR A 48 -3.29 -22.93 1.13
CA THR A 48 -3.69 -24.33 1.36
C THR A 48 -4.88 -24.78 0.52
N GLY A 49 -5.48 -23.89 -0.28
CA GLY A 49 -6.65 -24.20 -1.11
C GLY A 49 -7.95 -24.39 -0.32
N ARG A 50 -8.03 -23.92 0.94
CA ARG A 50 -9.27 -23.95 1.74
C ARG A 50 -10.29 -22.93 1.27
N ILE A 51 -9.81 -21.81 0.70
CA ILE A 51 -10.65 -20.81 0.04
C ILE A 51 -10.12 -20.55 -1.36
N ARG A 52 -11.02 -20.15 -2.28
CA ARG A 52 -10.62 -19.72 -3.62
C ARG A 52 -9.77 -18.45 -3.54
N PRO A 53 -8.69 -18.31 -4.34
CA PRO A 53 -7.82 -17.14 -4.29
C PRO A 53 -8.59 -15.83 -4.53
N ALA A 54 -9.50 -15.78 -5.51
CA ALA A 54 -10.32 -14.59 -5.76
C ALA A 54 -11.16 -14.16 -4.53
N HIS A 55 -11.74 -15.12 -3.81
CA HIS A 55 -12.48 -14.86 -2.59
C HIS A 55 -11.56 -14.35 -1.48
N GLY A 56 -10.41 -14.99 -1.28
CA GLY A 56 -9.42 -14.55 -0.30
C GLY A 56 -8.90 -13.14 -0.58
N ALA A 57 -8.60 -12.81 -1.84
CA ALA A 57 -8.18 -11.47 -2.25
C ALA A 57 -9.24 -10.41 -1.97
N THR A 58 -10.53 -10.72 -2.18
CA THR A 58 -11.63 -9.82 -1.81
C THR A 58 -11.70 -9.57 -0.30
N GLU A 59 -11.51 -10.61 0.52
CA GLU A 59 -11.46 -10.45 1.98
C GLU A 59 -10.24 -9.63 2.43
N LEU A 60 -9.08 -9.82 1.80
CA LEU A 60 -7.89 -9.03 2.07
C LEU A 60 -8.04 -7.57 1.62
N TRP A 61 -8.74 -7.30 0.53
CA TRP A 61 -9.12 -5.94 0.13
C TRP A 61 -10.03 -5.29 1.19
N ARG A 62 -11.04 -6.00 1.71
CA ARG A 62 -11.87 -5.45 2.81
C ARG A 62 -11.06 -5.16 4.07
N ALA A 63 -10.00 -5.91 4.31
CA ALA A 63 -9.07 -5.67 5.42
C ALA A 63 -8.16 -4.46 5.16
N TYR A 64 -7.72 -4.20 3.92
CA TYR A 64 -6.85 -3.08 3.55
C TYR A 64 -7.30 -1.72 4.13
N GLN A 65 -8.62 -1.46 4.16
CA GLN A 65 -9.19 -0.22 4.68
C GLN A 65 -9.23 -0.13 6.23
N LYS A 66 -8.96 -1.24 6.92
CA LYS A 66 -9.18 -1.38 8.37
C LYS A 66 -7.90 -1.65 9.14
N VAL A 67 -6.84 -2.11 8.51
CA VAL A 67 -5.58 -2.44 9.17
C VAL A 67 -4.58 -1.30 8.98
N ARG A 68 -3.80 -0.98 10.00
CA ARG A 68 -2.65 -0.08 9.87
C ARG A 68 -1.53 -0.79 9.10
N ASP A 69 -0.69 -0.01 8.45
CA ASP A 69 0.42 -0.53 7.63
C ASP A 69 -0.05 -1.53 6.55
N SER A 70 -1.24 -1.29 5.99
CA SER A 70 -1.92 -2.16 5.02
C SER A 70 -1.27 -2.18 3.64
N GLY A 71 -0.06 -1.63 3.47
CA GLY A 71 0.65 -1.54 2.20
C GLY A 71 0.66 -2.84 1.43
N ASP A 72 1.09 -3.94 2.07
CA ASP A 72 1.12 -5.28 1.47
C ASP A 72 -0.26 -5.77 0.98
N LEU A 73 -1.34 -5.26 1.56
CA LEU A 73 -2.70 -5.64 1.14
C LEU A 73 -3.11 -4.96 -0.18
N ARG A 74 -2.45 -3.87 -0.58
CA ARG A 74 -2.67 -3.18 -1.86
C ARG A 74 -2.43 -4.09 -3.06
N ILE A 75 -1.52 -5.05 -2.96
CA ILE A 75 -1.28 -6.05 -4.01
C ILE A 75 -2.56 -6.86 -4.29
N PHE A 76 -3.25 -7.30 -3.24
CA PHE A 76 -4.50 -8.06 -3.39
C PHE A 76 -5.64 -7.19 -3.91
N VAL A 77 -5.66 -5.89 -3.60
CA VAL A 77 -6.59 -4.94 -4.21
C VAL A 77 -6.36 -4.88 -5.72
N GLY A 78 -5.11 -4.72 -6.15
CA GLY A 78 -4.74 -4.68 -7.56
C GLY A 78 -5.10 -5.98 -8.29
N LEU A 79 -4.74 -7.13 -7.72
CA LEU A 79 -5.04 -8.44 -8.31
C LEU A 79 -6.55 -8.72 -8.40
N ALA A 80 -7.32 -8.36 -7.36
CA ALA A 80 -8.78 -8.52 -7.39
C ALA A 80 -9.43 -7.62 -8.44
N SER A 81 -9.01 -6.35 -8.51
CA SER A 81 -9.49 -5.41 -9.53
C SER A 81 -9.14 -5.89 -10.95
N MET A 82 -7.91 -6.37 -11.18
CA MET A 82 -7.52 -6.90 -12.48
C MET A 82 -8.33 -8.15 -12.85
N LEU A 83 -8.70 -8.99 -11.88
CA LEU A 83 -9.54 -10.15 -12.14
C LEU A 83 -10.95 -9.76 -12.55
N ASP A 84 -11.51 -8.70 -11.94
CA ASP A 84 -12.82 -8.16 -12.31
C ASP A 84 -12.80 -7.58 -13.74
N ASP A 85 -11.71 -6.91 -14.12
CA ASP A 85 -11.54 -6.30 -15.44
C ASP A 85 -11.17 -7.32 -16.54
N HIS A 86 -10.40 -8.35 -16.20
CA HIS A 86 -9.82 -9.36 -17.10
C HIS A 86 -10.07 -10.79 -16.61
N PRO A 87 -11.33 -11.26 -16.62
CA PRO A 87 -11.67 -12.62 -16.19
C PRO A 87 -11.06 -13.71 -17.08
N GLU A 88 -10.65 -13.40 -18.31
CA GLU A 88 -9.91 -14.29 -19.19
C GLU A 88 -8.55 -14.72 -18.63
N ASP A 89 -7.94 -13.90 -17.78
CA ASP A 89 -6.62 -14.14 -17.17
C ASP A 89 -6.74 -14.78 -15.78
N ALA A 90 -7.92 -15.31 -15.41
CA ALA A 90 -8.21 -15.73 -14.04
C ALA A 90 -7.22 -16.76 -13.48
N GLU A 91 -6.78 -17.74 -14.28
CA GLU A 91 -5.81 -18.74 -13.83
C GLU A 91 -4.48 -18.09 -13.42
N GLN A 92 -3.98 -17.16 -14.22
CA GLN A 92 -2.73 -16.45 -13.95
C GLN A 92 -2.87 -15.53 -12.73
N LEU A 93 -3.96 -14.77 -12.65
CA LEU A 93 -4.22 -13.84 -11.56
C LEU A 93 -4.42 -14.57 -10.23
N GLU A 94 -5.17 -15.67 -10.22
CA GLU A 94 -5.33 -16.49 -9.01
C GLU A 94 -4.01 -17.14 -8.57
N ALA A 95 -3.16 -17.58 -9.52
CA ALA A 95 -1.82 -18.08 -9.20
C ALA A 95 -0.94 -16.99 -8.57
N ALA A 96 -1.00 -15.74 -9.09
CA ALA A 96 -0.32 -14.59 -8.52
C ALA A 96 -0.83 -14.29 -7.10
N MET A 97 -2.15 -14.31 -6.86
CA MET A 97 -2.74 -14.13 -5.54
C MET A 97 -2.21 -15.17 -4.52
N VAL A 98 -2.05 -16.43 -4.94
CA VAL A 98 -1.48 -17.48 -4.07
C VAL A 98 0.01 -17.25 -3.80
N ALA A 99 0.77 -16.79 -4.79
CA ALA A 99 2.19 -16.46 -4.62
C ALA A 99 2.38 -15.33 -3.59
N GLU A 100 1.61 -14.25 -3.72
CA GLU A 100 1.63 -13.11 -2.80
C GLU A 100 1.14 -13.48 -1.40
N ALA A 101 0.11 -14.33 -1.30
CA ALA A 101 -0.35 -14.85 -0.02
C ALA A 101 0.72 -15.68 0.70
N ARG A 102 1.52 -16.44 -0.05
CA ARG A 102 2.66 -17.19 0.49
C ARG A 102 3.72 -16.23 1.01
N GLU A 103 4.07 -15.22 0.22
CA GLU A 103 5.07 -14.22 0.60
C GLU A 103 4.64 -13.46 1.88
N LEU A 104 3.40 -12.99 1.93
CA LEU A 104 2.82 -12.33 3.09
C LEU A 104 2.89 -13.21 4.35
N GLY A 105 2.66 -14.52 4.21
CA GLY A 105 2.73 -15.47 5.31
C GLY A 105 4.15 -15.71 5.86
N THR A 106 5.20 -15.49 5.05
CA THR A 106 6.59 -15.66 5.48
C THR A 106 7.16 -14.47 6.26
N ARG A 107 6.52 -13.30 6.14
CA ARG A 107 7.03 -12.07 6.76
C ARG A 107 6.55 -11.90 8.20
N PRO A 108 7.45 -11.54 9.14
CA PRO A 108 7.06 -11.27 10.52
C PRO A 108 6.32 -9.94 10.67
N VAL A 109 6.56 -8.98 9.77
CA VAL A 109 5.92 -7.65 9.72
C VAL A 109 5.63 -7.27 8.26
N PRO A 110 4.56 -6.51 7.98
CA PRO A 110 4.29 -6.02 6.64
C PRO A 110 5.33 -4.99 6.19
N ARG A 111 5.50 -4.84 4.87
CA ARG A 111 6.34 -3.77 4.30
C ARG A 111 5.70 -2.41 4.53
N ARG A 112 6.54 -1.41 4.81
CA ARG A 112 6.13 -0.01 4.77
C ARG A 112 6.04 0.44 3.31
N TRP A 113 4.85 0.86 2.88
CA TRP A 113 4.63 1.34 1.52
C TRP A 113 4.93 2.82 1.42
N VAL A 114 5.97 3.17 0.66
CA VAL A 114 6.40 4.55 0.42
C VAL A 114 6.06 4.91 -1.01
N LYS A 115 5.39 6.05 -1.19
CA LYS A 115 5.08 6.62 -2.50
C LYS A 115 6.03 7.77 -2.76
N LEU A 116 6.68 7.75 -3.92
CA LEU A 116 7.34 8.93 -4.47
C LEU A 116 6.35 9.65 -5.38
N MET A 117 5.98 10.87 -5.02
CA MET A 117 5.04 11.70 -5.76
C MET A 117 5.36 13.17 -5.54
N ALA A 118 5.50 13.94 -6.61
CA ALA A 118 5.68 15.38 -6.50
C ALA A 118 4.31 16.02 -6.26
N VAL A 119 4.18 16.75 -5.14
CA VAL A 119 2.92 17.38 -4.73
C VAL A 119 3.23 18.79 -4.26
N GLN A 120 2.45 19.77 -4.72
CA GLN A 120 2.69 21.16 -4.36
C GLN A 120 2.62 21.36 -2.84
N GLY A 121 3.70 21.89 -2.25
CA GLY A 121 3.76 22.26 -0.84
C GLY A 121 3.69 21.10 0.15
N ARG A 122 3.96 19.85 -0.27
CA ARG A 122 4.05 18.67 0.59
C ARG A 122 5.38 17.95 0.37
N SER A 123 5.69 17.00 1.26
CA SER A 123 6.84 16.12 1.05
C SER A 123 6.69 15.31 -0.24
N PRO A 124 7.78 15.08 -1.00
CA PRO A 124 7.75 14.18 -2.15
C PRO A 124 7.59 12.71 -1.78
N LEU A 125 7.72 12.37 -0.49
CA LEU A 125 7.55 11.02 0.03
C LEU A 125 6.33 10.95 0.95
N THR A 126 5.45 9.99 0.70
CA THR A 126 4.34 9.67 1.60
C THR A 126 4.32 8.18 1.95
N GLN A 127 3.79 7.84 3.12
CA GLN A 127 3.55 6.46 3.54
C GLN A 127 2.07 6.15 3.59
N THR A 128 1.69 4.99 3.04
CA THR A 128 0.34 4.47 3.23
C THR A 128 0.19 3.95 4.66
N ALA A 129 -0.66 4.57 5.47
CA ALA A 129 -0.87 4.19 6.87
C ALA A 129 -2.37 4.09 7.20
N GLY A 130 -3.07 3.17 6.53
CA GLY A 130 -4.51 2.99 6.66
C GLY A 130 -5.28 3.74 5.56
N SER A 131 -6.25 4.58 5.95
CA SER A 131 -7.07 5.36 5.00
C SER A 131 -6.39 6.63 4.47
N ASP A 132 -5.37 7.13 5.18
CA ASP A 132 -4.69 8.38 4.86
C ASP A 132 -3.21 8.15 4.55
N ASP A 133 -2.67 8.99 3.66
CA ASP A 133 -1.24 9.06 3.35
C ASP A 133 -0.56 10.04 4.31
N LEU A 134 0.49 9.58 4.99
CA LEU A 134 1.30 10.39 5.91
C LEU A 134 2.54 10.92 5.19
N ASP A 135 2.81 12.22 5.30
CA ASP A 135 4.04 12.81 4.78
C ASP A 135 5.25 12.23 5.51
N LEU A 136 6.25 11.79 4.76
CA LEU A 136 7.53 11.32 5.28
C LEU A 136 8.59 12.38 5.03
N ASP A 137 9.32 12.74 6.07
CA ASP A 137 10.51 13.58 5.93
C ASP A 137 11.71 12.71 5.46
N PRO A 138 12.31 12.99 4.28
CA PRO A 138 13.50 12.27 3.81
C PRO A 138 14.68 12.31 4.79
N GLU A 139 14.76 13.33 5.66
CA GLU A 139 15.80 13.45 6.70
C GLU A 139 15.63 12.42 7.83
N LEU A 140 14.43 11.87 8.01
CA LEU A 140 14.13 10.85 9.02
C LEU A 140 14.29 9.42 8.48
N LEU A 141 14.59 9.27 7.18
CA LEU A 141 14.80 7.98 6.54
C LEU A 141 16.29 7.64 6.48
N PRO A 142 16.66 6.34 6.51
CA PRO A 142 18.04 5.88 6.45
C PRO A 142 18.62 5.98 5.03
N LEU A 143 18.54 7.16 4.42
CA LEU A 143 19.03 7.44 3.08
C LEU A 143 20.46 8.01 3.12
N SER A 144 21.14 7.97 1.99
CA SER A 144 22.39 8.65 1.75
C SER A 144 22.17 10.15 1.53
N ASP A 145 23.19 10.97 1.80
CA ASP A 145 23.14 12.41 1.54
C ASP A 145 22.96 12.70 0.03
N GLY A 146 23.50 11.83 -0.81
CA GLY A 146 23.35 11.91 -2.26
C GLY A 146 21.90 11.74 -2.69
N LEU A 147 21.23 10.67 -2.22
CA LEU A 147 19.83 10.42 -2.55
C LEU A 147 18.89 11.48 -1.97
N ARG A 148 19.14 11.96 -0.74
CA ARG A 148 18.41 13.12 -0.18
C ARG A 148 18.54 14.36 -1.07
N SER A 149 19.76 14.66 -1.53
CA SER A 149 20.02 15.82 -2.39
C SER A 149 19.35 15.69 -3.76
N ASP A 150 19.31 14.49 -4.33
CA ASP A 150 18.65 14.23 -5.61
C ASP A 150 17.12 14.34 -5.48
N LEU A 151 16.52 13.80 -4.40
CA LEU A 151 15.10 13.98 -4.08
C LEU A 151 14.73 15.45 -3.94
N ALA A 152 15.51 16.21 -3.18
CA ALA A 152 15.27 17.65 -2.98
C ALA A 152 15.40 18.44 -4.29
N ARG A 153 16.32 18.04 -5.18
CA ARG A 153 16.46 18.67 -6.51
C ARG A 153 15.27 18.35 -7.40
N TRP A 154 14.83 17.10 -7.41
CA TRP A 154 13.69 16.63 -8.19
C TRP A 154 12.39 17.31 -7.74
N ASP A 155 12.11 17.33 -6.44
CA ASP A 155 10.94 18.04 -5.89
C ASP A 155 11.05 19.55 -6.13
N GLY A 156 12.21 20.16 -5.87
CA GLY A 156 12.43 21.58 -6.12
C GLY A 156 12.18 21.99 -7.57
N HIS A 157 12.55 21.14 -8.53
CA HIS A 157 12.23 21.35 -9.95
C HIS A 157 10.71 21.38 -10.18
N PHE A 158 9.97 20.44 -9.60
CA PHE A 158 8.51 20.42 -9.68
C PHE A 158 7.87 21.66 -9.04
N GLN A 159 8.27 22.02 -7.82
CA GLN A 159 7.74 23.20 -7.13
C GLN A 159 8.00 24.49 -7.92
N ALA A 160 9.18 24.62 -8.52
CA ALA A 160 9.53 25.78 -9.35
C ALA A 160 8.71 25.84 -10.65
N MET A 161 8.45 24.70 -11.28
CA MET A 161 7.58 24.59 -12.45
C MET A 161 6.14 24.98 -12.11
N PHE A 162 5.62 24.51 -10.97
CA PHE A 162 4.25 24.77 -10.54
C PHE A 162 4.02 26.22 -10.07
N SER A 163 5.02 26.86 -9.45
CA SER A 163 4.90 28.20 -8.86
C SER A 163 4.78 29.35 -9.88
N ARG A 164 4.86 29.08 -11.19
CA ARG A 164 4.79 30.08 -12.26
C ARG A 164 3.32 30.46 -12.58
N TRP A 165 2.82 31.53 -11.97
CA TRP A 165 1.55 32.19 -12.36
C TRP A 165 1.80 33.37 -13.34
N PRO A 166 1.06 33.58 -14.47
CA PRO A 166 0.08 32.76 -15.22
C PRO A 166 0.65 32.21 -16.58
N ALA A 167 0.01 31.34 -17.40
CA ALA A 167 -1.33 30.71 -17.38
C ALA A 167 -1.34 29.20 -17.81
N ALA A 168 -0.20 28.52 -17.96
CA ALA A 168 -0.18 27.13 -18.45
C ALA A 168 0.61 26.16 -17.56
N GLY A 169 0.78 26.47 -16.26
CA GLY A 169 1.57 25.68 -15.30
C GLY A 169 1.66 24.19 -15.63
N GLY A 170 2.89 23.70 -15.77
CA GLY A 170 3.21 22.42 -16.39
C GLY A 170 4.62 22.42 -16.98
N PHE A 171 5.05 21.27 -17.47
CA PHE A 171 6.31 21.15 -18.21
C PHE A 171 6.26 21.96 -19.51
N GLU A 172 7.38 22.57 -19.88
CA GLU A 172 7.48 23.38 -21.11
C GLU A 172 7.36 22.51 -22.36
N THR A 173 7.86 21.27 -22.29
CA THR A 173 7.77 20.28 -23.37
C THR A 173 7.41 18.88 -22.85
N GLU A 174 6.96 18.01 -23.76
CA GLU A 174 6.77 16.59 -23.48
C GLU A 174 8.09 15.92 -23.06
N LEU A 175 9.20 16.29 -23.70
CA LEU A 175 10.53 15.79 -23.35
C LEU A 175 10.90 16.14 -21.89
N ASP A 176 10.58 17.34 -21.42
CA ASP A 176 10.86 17.73 -20.04
C ASP A 176 10.01 16.91 -19.04
N ALA A 177 8.75 16.63 -19.39
CA ALA A 177 7.89 15.76 -18.60
C ALA A 177 8.40 14.32 -18.57
N GLU A 178 8.85 13.79 -19.71
CA GLU A 178 9.46 12.46 -19.81
C GLU A 178 10.75 12.36 -19.00
N GLN A 179 11.62 13.37 -19.07
CA GLN A 179 12.86 13.41 -18.28
C GLN A 179 12.56 13.48 -16.78
N PHE A 180 11.58 14.26 -16.38
CA PHE A 180 11.16 14.34 -14.98
C PHE A 180 10.62 13.00 -14.46
N ALA A 181 9.82 12.31 -15.28
CA ALA A 181 9.31 11.00 -14.93
C ALA A 181 10.41 9.93 -14.89
N ALA A 182 11.32 9.94 -15.86
CA ALA A 182 12.48 9.04 -15.87
C ALA A 182 13.37 9.24 -14.64
N GLU A 183 13.54 10.48 -14.20
CA GLU A 183 14.24 10.79 -12.95
C GLU A 183 13.47 10.27 -11.72
N GLY A 184 12.14 10.38 -11.70
CA GLY A 184 11.30 9.79 -10.66
C GLY A 184 11.47 8.27 -10.56
N GLU A 185 11.46 7.56 -11.69
CA GLU A 185 11.70 6.11 -11.75
C GLU A 185 13.11 5.73 -11.27
N ARG A 186 14.12 6.52 -11.64
CA ARG A 186 15.49 6.36 -11.14
C ARG A 186 15.54 6.50 -9.62
N LEU A 187 14.88 7.53 -9.08
CA LEU A 187 14.80 7.78 -7.64
C LEU A 187 14.07 6.66 -6.90
N VAL A 188 13.01 6.09 -7.46
CA VAL A 188 12.34 4.91 -6.87
C VAL A 188 13.28 3.72 -6.77
N SER A 189 14.06 3.45 -7.81
CA SER A 189 15.04 2.35 -7.79
C SER A 189 16.06 2.56 -6.67
N GLN A 190 16.60 3.77 -6.53
CA GLN A 190 17.56 4.11 -5.48
C GLN A 190 16.96 4.08 -4.07
N LEU A 191 15.74 4.60 -3.91
CA LEU A 191 14.99 4.51 -2.67
C LEU A 191 14.78 3.06 -2.26
N GLN A 192 14.39 2.19 -3.21
CA GLN A 192 14.16 0.78 -2.92
C GLN A 192 15.45 0.06 -2.51
N ASP A 193 16.57 0.38 -3.14
CA ASP A 193 17.89 -0.18 -2.81
C ASP A 193 18.35 0.26 -1.41
N GLU A 194 18.24 1.54 -1.08
CA GLU A 194 18.72 2.08 0.20
C GLU A 194 17.79 1.75 1.37
N LEU A 195 16.47 1.78 1.17
CA LEU A 195 15.49 1.42 2.21
C LEU A 195 15.41 -0.10 2.44
N GLY A 196 15.72 -0.89 1.42
CA GLY A 196 15.76 -2.34 1.48
C GLY A 196 14.38 -3.02 1.59
N ALA A 197 14.39 -4.33 1.83
CA ALA A 197 13.21 -5.20 1.72
C ALA A 197 12.12 -4.97 2.76
N SER A 198 12.37 -4.15 3.80
CA SER A 198 11.35 -3.73 4.77
C SER A 198 10.40 -2.67 4.21
N TYR A 199 10.74 -2.11 3.05
CA TYR A 199 9.96 -1.10 2.35
C TYR A 199 9.56 -1.61 0.98
N GLN A 200 8.41 -1.13 0.51
CA GLN A 200 8.03 -1.17 -0.88
C GLN A 200 7.92 0.27 -1.36
N VAL A 201 8.69 0.64 -2.38
CA VAL A 201 8.63 1.97 -2.98
C VAL A 201 7.80 1.89 -4.26
N GLU A 202 6.85 2.80 -4.42
CA GLU A 202 6.07 2.96 -5.65
C GLU A 202 6.21 4.38 -6.20
N TYR A 203 6.35 4.49 -7.52
CA TYR A 203 6.27 5.79 -8.19
C TYR A 203 4.80 6.09 -8.50
N MET A 204 4.33 7.26 -8.07
CA MET A 204 3.04 7.79 -8.50
C MET A 204 3.30 9.05 -9.32
N PRO A 205 3.52 8.93 -10.64
CA PRO A 205 3.65 10.11 -11.48
C PRO A 205 2.31 10.86 -11.47
N GLU A 206 2.31 12.14 -11.14
CA GLU A 206 1.28 13.02 -11.65
C GLU A 206 1.54 13.28 -13.15
N PRO A 207 0.52 13.12 -14.01
CA PRO A 207 0.40 14.02 -15.14
C PRO A 207 -1.03 14.54 -15.20
N ILE A 208 -1.40 15.48 -14.33
CA ILE A 208 -2.74 16.06 -14.37
C ILE A 208 -2.71 17.47 -14.96
N ARG A 209 -2.34 17.55 -16.25
CA ARG A 209 -3.17 18.24 -17.25
C ARG A 209 -2.78 17.85 -18.69
N PRO A 210 -3.74 17.27 -19.45
CA PRO A 210 -3.57 16.95 -20.88
C PRO A 210 -3.47 18.16 -21.84
N PRO A 211 -3.08 17.93 -23.11
CA PRO A 211 -2.99 16.62 -23.75
C PRO A 211 -1.61 16.04 -23.46
N GLY A 212 -1.37 15.18 -22.48
CA GLY A 212 -2.20 14.08 -22.02
C GLY A 212 -1.40 12.80 -22.17
N VAL A 213 -0.13 12.82 -21.78
CA VAL A 213 0.71 11.64 -21.87
C VAL A 213 0.43 10.81 -20.63
N ARG A 214 -0.44 9.81 -20.81
CA ARG A 214 -0.45 8.65 -19.92
C ARG A 214 0.89 7.95 -20.11
N ILE A 215 1.76 8.05 -19.11
CA ILE A 215 2.89 7.13 -19.01
C ILE A 215 2.27 5.76 -18.79
N ARG A 216 2.21 4.95 -19.85
CA ARG A 216 1.79 3.55 -19.77
C ARG A 216 2.77 2.86 -18.82
N GLY A 217 2.29 2.42 -17.67
CA GLY A 217 3.01 1.48 -16.81
C GLY A 217 3.37 0.24 -17.61
N GLN A 218 4.62 0.12 -18.01
CA GLN A 218 5.14 -1.13 -18.53
C GLN A 218 5.34 -2.05 -17.32
N TRP A 219 4.33 -2.88 -17.04
CA TRP A 219 4.55 -4.11 -16.32
C TRP A 219 5.40 -4.99 -17.24
N SER A 220 6.72 -5.02 -17.02
CA SER A 220 7.61 -5.95 -17.71
C SER A 220 7.28 -7.38 -17.25
N ARG A 221 7.05 -8.25 -18.23
CA ARG A 221 6.96 -9.71 -18.08
C ARG A 221 8.33 -10.34 -17.83
#